data_AF-A0A7Z2VR00-F1
#
_entry.id   AF-A0A7Z2VR00-F1
#
_cell.length_a   1.000
_cell.length_b   1.000
_cell.length_c   1.000
_cell.angle_alpha   90.00
_cell.angle_beta   90.00
_cell.angle_gamma   90.00
#
_symmetry.space_group_name_H-M   'P 1'
#
loop_
_entity.id
_entity.type
_entity.pdbx_description
1 polymer ?
#
loop_
_entity_poly.entity_id
_entity_poly.type
_entity_poly.pdbx_seq_one_letter_code
_entity_poly.pdbx_strand_id
1 'polypeptide(L)'
;MKHTFQQAITEFNSANTVINSRVAALNSEIRKKKSEHVQATERYKQAMIEDAAGTKEYTTTELSELKQKAENIALDISTATERLEMLTSGANSGKKEKLRILLDDVKTAWKHEVDGINDDIDKVQSEARELRALLTLKIAEANVFYKKAQQVKQELNAVEHSAGLSYQERTSKSGVPDGPKLKQIIGSSYPVLAVGDECIVPREDELENAYLTGGLPLWIQHYANTGELVTDKEARSLLEKISKTENKQKGKSILSRLFPNKT
;
A
#
# COMPACT_ATOMS: atom_id res chain seq x y z
N MET A 1 15.30 0.38 -19.02
CA MET A 1 15.00 -0.72 -18.09
C MET A 1 14.52 -0.09 -16.80
N LYS A 2 13.31 -0.42 -16.31
CA LYS A 2 12.87 0.06 -14.99
C LYS A 2 13.59 -0.78 -13.93
N HIS A 3 14.31 -0.14 -13.00
CA HIS A 3 14.91 -0.82 -11.85
C HIS A 3 13.79 -1.32 -10.91
N THR A 4 13.97 -2.49 -10.31
CA THR A 4 13.11 -2.92 -9.19
C THR A 4 13.40 -2.09 -7.93
N PHE A 5 12.48 -2.03 -6.97
CA PHE A 5 12.72 -1.29 -5.72
C PHE A 5 13.99 -1.78 -5.01
N GLN A 6 14.20 -3.10 -4.98
CA GLN A 6 15.39 -3.70 -4.36
C GLN A 6 16.70 -3.32 -5.07
N GLN A 7 16.69 -3.21 -6.40
CA GLN A 7 17.84 -2.72 -7.17
C GLN A 7 18.13 -1.25 -6.84
N ALA A 8 17.10 -0.39 -6.85
CA ALA A 8 17.25 1.03 -6.56
C ALA A 8 17.80 1.29 -5.14
N ILE A 9 17.32 0.55 -4.13
CA ILE A 9 17.85 0.62 -2.76
C ILE A 9 19.31 0.16 -2.68
N THR A 10 19.64 -0.93 -3.39
CA THR A 10 21.01 -1.47 -3.38
C THR A 10 21.98 -0.47 -3.98
N GLU A 11 21.61 0.18 -5.08
CA GLU A 11 22.40 1.23 -5.72
C GLU A 11 22.55 2.47 -4.82
N PHE A 12 21.47 2.92 -4.19
CA PHE A 12 21.51 4.02 -3.22
C PHE A 12 22.47 3.73 -2.06
N ASN A 13 22.36 2.55 -1.45
CA ASN A 13 23.19 2.14 -0.32
C ASN A 13 24.66 1.97 -0.72
N SER A 14 24.92 1.39 -1.89
CA SER A 14 26.26 1.27 -2.45
C SER A 14 26.89 2.65 -2.67
N ALA A 15 26.18 3.57 -3.32
CA ALA A 15 26.64 4.94 -3.54
C ALA A 15 26.94 5.67 -2.22
N ASN A 16 26.04 5.57 -1.23
CA ASN A 16 26.24 6.17 0.08
C ASN A 16 27.49 5.61 0.78
N THR A 17 27.71 4.30 0.69
CA THR A 17 28.87 3.62 1.28
C THR A 17 30.18 4.09 0.64
N VAL A 18 30.23 4.15 -0.70
CA VAL A 18 31.41 4.64 -1.45
C VAL A 18 31.72 6.11 -1.12
N ILE A 19 30.70 6.95 -0.97
CA ILE A 19 30.93 8.35 -0.62
C ILE A 19 31.42 8.47 0.83
N ASN A 20 30.82 7.73 1.77
CA ASN A 20 31.24 7.75 3.17
C ASN A 20 32.67 7.23 3.36
N SER A 21 33.07 6.16 2.64
CA SER A 21 34.44 5.66 2.67
C SER A 21 35.43 6.68 2.12
N ARG A 22 35.09 7.40 1.05
CA ARG A 22 35.92 8.49 0.50
C ARG A 22 36.07 9.66 1.48
N VAL A 23 34.99 10.04 2.16
CA VAL A 23 35.02 11.06 3.23
C VAL A 23 35.91 10.61 4.39
N ALA A 24 35.83 9.35 4.81
CA ALA A 24 36.68 8.81 5.87
C ALA A 24 38.16 8.79 5.45
N ALA A 25 38.46 8.38 4.21
CA ALA A 25 39.81 8.38 3.65
C ALA A 25 40.42 9.80 3.60
N LEU A 26 39.68 10.79 3.11
CA LEU A 26 40.16 12.19 3.08
C LEU A 26 40.40 12.74 4.48
N ASN A 27 39.52 12.44 5.44
CA ASN A 27 39.74 12.84 6.84
C ASN A 27 41.00 12.20 7.44
N SER A 28 41.25 10.92 7.14
CA SER A 28 42.47 10.23 7.57
C SER A 28 43.72 10.84 6.95
N GLU A 29 43.69 11.12 5.64
CA GLU A 29 44.77 11.78 4.91
C GLU A 29 45.08 13.16 5.50
N ILE A 30 44.06 14.00 5.71
CA ILE A 30 44.23 15.34 6.32
C ILE A 30 44.85 15.23 7.71
N ARG A 31 44.40 14.30 8.55
CA ARG A 31 44.98 14.08 9.89
C ARG A 31 46.45 13.69 9.81
N LYS A 32 46.80 12.77 8.91
CA LYS A 32 48.18 12.34 8.69
C LYS A 32 49.06 13.51 8.24
N LYS A 33 48.63 14.24 7.20
CA LYS A 33 49.38 15.39 6.68
C LYS A 33 49.51 16.52 7.70
N LYS A 34 48.49 16.77 8.53
CA LYS A 34 48.60 17.73 9.65
C LYS A 34 49.69 17.32 10.65
N SER A 35 49.80 16.03 10.98
CA SER A 35 50.88 15.54 11.85
C SER A 35 52.25 15.69 11.18
N GLU A 36 52.37 15.37 9.90
CA GLU A 36 53.62 15.54 9.12
C GLU A 36 54.02 17.02 9.01
N HIS A 37 53.06 17.92 8.83
CA HIS A 37 53.27 19.37 8.79
C HIS A 37 53.83 19.89 10.11
N VAL A 38 53.28 19.44 11.25
CA VAL A 38 53.79 19.80 12.59
C VAL A 38 55.25 19.39 12.73
N GLN A 39 55.58 18.14 12.39
CA GLN A 39 56.97 17.63 12.46
C GLN A 39 57.92 18.38 11.51
N ALA A 40 57.49 18.69 10.29
CA ALA A 40 58.28 19.45 9.33
C ALA A 40 58.54 20.89 9.81
N THR A 41 57.51 21.52 10.39
CA THR A 41 57.60 22.88 10.96
C THR A 41 58.51 22.90 12.19
N GLU A 42 58.42 21.91 13.07
CA GLU A 42 59.29 21.78 14.24
C GLU A 42 60.74 21.55 13.84
N ARG A 43 61.01 20.69 12.85
CA ARG A 43 62.36 20.50 12.30
C ARG A 43 62.94 21.79 11.73
N TYR A 44 62.16 22.55 10.96
CA TYR A 44 62.60 23.84 10.43
C TYR A 44 62.92 24.83 11.57
N LYS A 45 62.04 24.95 12.57
CA LYS A 45 62.28 25.81 13.75
C LYS A 45 63.51 25.38 14.54
N GLN A 46 63.70 24.09 14.74
CA GLN A 46 64.84 23.56 15.47
C GLN A 46 66.15 23.82 14.73
N ALA A 47 66.19 23.59 13.41
CA ALA A 47 67.36 23.90 12.59
C ALA A 47 67.73 25.39 12.64
N MET A 48 66.73 26.30 12.60
CA MET A 48 66.95 27.73 12.80
C MET A 48 67.55 28.07 14.16
N ILE A 49 67.11 27.41 15.23
CA ILE A 49 67.62 27.64 16.59
C ILE A 49 69.05 27.11 16.73
N GLU A 50 69.33 25.91 16.19
CA GLU A 50 70.66 25.30 16.21
C GLU A 50 71.69 26.14 15.42
N ASP A 51 71.28 26.67 14.27
CA ASP A 51 72.10 27.59 13.46
C ASP A 51 72.38 28.90 14.20
N ALA A 52 71.34 29.52 14.77
CA ALA A 52 71.47 30.76 15.53
C ALA A 52 72.29 30.59 16.84
N ALA A 53 72.24 29.42 17.46
CA ALA A 53 73.02 29.07 18.64
C ALA A 53 74.47 28.64 18.32
N GLY A 54 74.80 28.45 17.04
CA GLY A 54 76.11 27.96 16.59
C GLY A 54 76.40 26.52 17.00
N THR A 55 75.39 25.74 17.39
CA THR A 55 75.57 24.33 17.78
C THR A 55 75.65 23.41 16.58
N LYS A 56 75.11 23.82 15.43
CA LYS A 56 75.21 23.12 14.15
C LYS A 56 74.98 24.10 13.01
N GLU A 57 75.87 24.12 12.03
CA GLU A 57 75.77 25.01 10.88
C GLU A 57 74.80 24.43 9.85
N TYR A 58 73.83 25.24 9.42
CA TYR A 58 72.93 24.91 8.32
C TYR A 58 73.13 25.90 7.18
N THR A 59 73.17 25.39 5.95
CA THR A 59 73.21 26.26 4.78
C THR A 59 71.86 26.94 4.56
N THR A 60 71.87 28.11 3.91
CA THR A 60 70.64 28.81 3.50
C THR A 60 69.75 27.93 2.61
N THR A 61 70.36 27.07 1.79
CA THR A 61 69.67 26.10 0.95
C THR A 61 68.94 25.04 1.79
N GLU A 62 69.58 24.44 2.79
CA GLU A 62 68.96 23.43 3.66
C GLU A 62 67.78 24.00 4.47
N LEU A 63 67.92 25.22 5.00
CA LEU A 63 66.82 25.90 5.69
C LEU A 63 65.65 26.20 4.73
N SER A 64 65.97 26.60 3.50
CA SER A 64 64.95 26.82 2.45
C SER A 64 64.22 25.53 2.09
N GLU A 65 64.93 24.40 1.95
CA GLU A 65 64.32 23.09 1.67
C GLU A 65 63.40 22.63 2.80
N LEU A 66 63.81 22.80 4.06
CA LEU A 66 62.98 22.46 5.22
C LEU A 66 61.71 23.30 5.29
N LYS A 67 61.83 24.61 5.03
CA LYS A 67 60.69 25.52 4.94
C LYS A 67 59.75 25.13 3.80
N GLN A 68 60.30 24.91 2.61
CA GLN A 68 59.52 24.56 1.42
C GLN A 68 58.81 23.21 1.59
N LYS A 69 59.42 22.25 2.29
CA LYS A 69 58.75 21.00 2.65
C LYS A 69 57.53 21.23 3.54
N ALA A 70 57.62 22.09 4.55
CA ALA A 70 56.46 22.42 5.38
C ALA A 70 55.36 23.13 4.57
N GLU A 71 55.73 24.09 3.72
CA GLU A 71 54.79 24.81 2.85
C GLU A 71 54.09 23.89 1.84
N ASN A 72 54.81 22.94 1.23
CA ASN A 72 54.23 21.94 0.34
C ASN A 72 53.20 21.05 1.07
N ILE A 73 53.51 20.62 2.29
CA ILE A 73 52.55 19.83 3.10
C ILE A 73 51.33 20.70 3.47
N ALA A 74 51.51 22.00 3.74
CA ALA A 74 50.40 22.91 4.01
C ALA A 74 49.47 23.07 2.80
N LEU A 75 50.04 23.22 1.59
CA LEU A 75 49.28 23.26 0.34
C LEU A 75 48.49 21.96 0.10
N ASP A 76 49.12 20.83 0.37
CA ASP A 76 48.50 19.52 0.29
C ASP A 76 47.32 19.34 1.26
N ILE A 77 47.44 19.85 2.50
CA ILE A 77 46.36 19.89 3.48
C ILE A 77 45.20 20.75 2.96
N SER A 78 45.51 21.93 2.41
CA SER A 78 44.52 22.84 1.84
C SER A 78 43.73 22.16 0.71
N THR A 79 44.44 21.54 -0.23
CA THR A 79 43.84 20.83 -1.37
C THR A 79 42.95 19.66 -0.92
N ALA A 80 43.40 18.87 0.07
CA ALA A 80 42.61 17.77 0.61
C ALA A 80 41.37 18.27 1.37
N THR A 81 41.48 19.41 2.07
CA THR A 81 40.38 20.04 2.79
C THR A 81 39.32 20.59 1.84
N GLU A 82 39.71 21.27 0.76
CA GLU A 82 38.78 21.71 -0.29
C GLU A 82 38.03 20.52 -0.92
N ARG A 83 38.73 19.42 -1.21
CA ARG A 83 38.09 18.19 -1.73
C ARG A 83 37.08 17.60 -0.76
N LEU A 84 37.39 17.62 0.53
CA LEU A 84 36.46 17.19 1.58
C LEU A 84 35.24 18.11 1.61
N GLU A 85 35.44 19.43 1.61
CA GLU A 85 34.36 20.42 1.60
C GLU A 85 33.45 20.29 0.37
N MET A 86 33.99 20.08 -0.83
CA MET A 86 33.18 19.82 -2.02
C MET A 86 32.29 18.57 -1.89
N LEU A 87 32.73 17.58 -1.10
CA LEU A 87 31.97 16.36 -0.83
C LEU A 87 30.98 16.51 0.33
N THR A 88 31.27 17.34 1.34
CA THR A 88 30.49 17.39 2.60
C THR A 88 29.69 18.67 2.81
N SER A 89 30.14 19.80 2.29
CA SER A 89 29.64 21.12 2.67
C SER A 89 28.65 21.67 1.64
N GLY A 90 27.49 22.10 2.12
CA GLY A 90 26.47 22.81 1.33
C GLY A 90 25.30 21.95 0.83
N ALA A 91 24.25 22.65 0.38
CA ALA A 91 23.06 22.02 -0.18
C ALA A 91 23.32 21.30 -1.52
N ASN A 92 24.41 21.65 -2.20
CA ASN A 92 24.85 21.14 -3.50
C ASN A 92 26.15 20.32 -3.41
N SER A 93 26.48 19.76 -2.24
CA SER A 93 27.65 18.90 -2.13
C SER A 93 27.50 17.70 -3.08
N GLY A 94 28.60 17.26 -3.71
CA GLY A 94 28.55 16.15 -4.67
C GLY A 94 27.95 14.86 -4.06
N LYS A 95 28.05 14.71 -2.73
CA LYS A 95 27.35 13.67 -1.97
C LYS A 95 25.84 13.86 -2.01
N LYS A 96 25.36 15.03 -1.58
CA LYS A 96 23.93 15.29 -1.42
C LYS A 96 23.21 15.26 -2.76
N GLU A 97 23.82 15.80 -3.81
CA GLU A 97 23.24 15.79 -5.14
C GLU A 97 23.14 14.37 -5.71
N LYS A 98 24.23 13.59 -5.63
CA LYS A 98 24.23 12.20 -6.12
C LYS A 98 23.24 11.32 -5.37
N LEU A 99 23.14 11.46 -4.05
CA LEU A 99 22.16 10.73 -3.24
C LEU A 99 20.73 11.21 -3.51
N ARG A 100 20.52 12.49 -3.80
CA ARG A 100 19.20 13.02 -4.13
C ARG A 100 18.66 12.44 -5.43
N ILE A 101 19.48 12.36 -6.48
CA ILE A 101 19.10 11.75 -7.75
C ILE A 101 18.67 10.29 -7.52
N LEU A 102 19.51 9.52 -6.83
CA LEU A 102 19.18 8.11 -6.51
C LEU A 102 17.96 7.96 -5.61
N LEU A 103 17.68 8.94 -4.73
CA LEU A 103 16.49 8.93 -3.88
C LEU A 103 15.21 9.09 -4.72
N ASP A 104 15.24 9.92 -5.76
CA ASP A 104 14.08 10.10 -6.64
C ASP A 104 13.82 8.83 -7.47
N ASP A 105 14.88 8.10 -7.86
CA ASP A 105 14.75 6.76 -8.46
C ASP A 105 14.14 5.75 -7.48
N VAL A 106 14.60 5.73 -6.22
CA VAL A 106 14.05 4.86 -5.15
C VAL A 106 12.57 5.15 -4.91
N LYS A 107 12.16 6.43 -4.85
CA LYS A 107 10.76 6.81 -4.68
C LYS A 107 9.89 6.35 -5.85
N THR A 108 10.41 6.48 -7.06
CA THR A 108 9.71 6.06 -8.27
C THR A 108 9.53 4.55 -8.31
N ALA A 109 10.57 3.79 -7.98
CA ALA A 109 10.52 2.34 -7.89
C ALA A 109 9.58 1.87 -6.76
N TRP A 110 9.65 2.52 -5.58
CA TRP A 110 8.74 2.25 -4.46
C TRP A 110 7.28 2.44 -4.86
N LYS A 111 6.95 3.58 -5.49
CA LYS A 111 5.59 3.86 -5.93
C LYS A 111 5.09 2.79 -6.89
N HIS A 112 5.89 2.43 -7.89
CA HIS A 112 5.52 1.40 -8.86
C HIS A 112 5.29 0.03 -8.21
N GLU A 113 6.11 -0.33 -7.22
CA GLU A 113 5.97 -1.62 -6.54
C GLU A 113 4.76 -1.64 -5.61
N VAL A 114 4.49 -0.55 -4.90
CA VAL A 114 3.29 -0.39 -4.08
C VAL A 114 2.03 -0.37 -4.94
N ASP A 115 2.03 0.33 -6.07
CA ASP A 115 0.90 0.36 -7.01
C ASP A 115 0.59 -1.07 -7.49
N GLY A 116 1.61 -1.85 -7.87
CA GLY A 116 1.42 -3.26 -8.25
C GLY A 116 0.89 -4.15 -7.12
N ILE A 117 1.38 -3.97 -5.89
CA ILE A 117 0.88 -4.70 -4.71
C ILE A 117 -0.58 -4.31 -4.42
N ASN A 118 -0.94 -3.03 -4.56
CA ASN A 118 -2.32 -2.58 -4.37
C ASN A 118 -3.24 -3.18 -5.43
N ASP A 119 -2.81 -3.23 -6.70
CA ASP A 119 -3.58 -3.89 -7.77
C ASP A 119 -3.84 -5.38 -7.44
N ASP A 120 -2.84 -6.09 -6.91
CA ASP A 120 -2.98 -7.49 -6.47
C ASP A 120 -3.92 -7.63 -5.27
N ILE A 121 -3.84 -6.72 -4.29
CA ILE A 121 -4.77 -6.66 -3.16
C ILE A 121 -6.19 -6.44 -3.66
N ASP A 122 -6.41 -5.42 -4.49
CA ASP A 122 -7.73 -5.05 -5.02
C ASP A 122 -8.35 -6.20 -5.82
N LYS A 123 -7.53 -6.96 -6.55
CA LYS A 123 -7.96 -8.18 -7.23
C LYS A 123 -8.46 -9.23 -6.24
N VAL A 124 -7.67 -9.55 -5.20
CA VAL A 124 -8.06 -10.53 -4.17
C VAL A 124 -9.31 -10.06 -3.42
N GLN A 125 -9.41 -8.77 -3.10
CA GLN A 125 -10.60 -8.21 -2.44
C GLN A 125 -11.84 -8.30 -3.33
N SER A 126 -11.69 -8.06 -4.64
CA SER A 126 -12.77 -8.20 -5.62
C SER A 126 -13.25 -9.65 -5.74
N GLU A 127 -12.34 -10.62 -5.86
CA GLU A 127 -12.66 -12.05 -5.85
C GLU A 127 -13.38 -12.46 -4.56
N ALA A 128 -12.91 -11.97 -3.40
CA ALA A 128 -13.53 -12.28 -2.13
C ALA A 128 -14.93 -11.64 -1.97
N ARG A 129 -15.14 -10.45 -2.54
CA ARG A 129 -16.44 -9.78 -2.59
C ARG A 129 -17.42 -10.51 -3.53
N GLU A 130 -16.92 -11.10 -4.61
CA GLU A 130 -17.68 -12.01 -5.47
C GLU A 130 -18.17 -13.24 -4.68
N LEU A 131 -17.27 -13.88 -3.94
CA LEU A 131 -17.61 -15.04 -3.11
C LEU A 131 -18.65 -14.70 -2.03
N ARG A 132 -18.58 -13.49 -1.44
CA ARG A 132 -19.64 -12.97 -0.56
C ARG A 132 -20.98 -12.91 -1.30
N ALA A 133 -21.02 -12.34 -2.50
CA ALA A 133 -22.26 -12.26 -3.29
C ALA A 133 -22.84 -13.66 -3.57
N LEU A 134 -22.00 -14.60 -4.00
CA LEU A 134 -22.39 -15.98 -4.28
C LEU A 134 -22.90 -16.70 -3.03
N LEU A 135 -22.27 -16.50 -1.88
CA LEU A 135 -22.73 -17.05 -0.60
C LEU A 135 -24.14 -16.54 -0.26
N THR A 136 -24.35 -15.22 -0.29
CA THR A 136 -25.65 -14.61 0.01
C THR A 136 -26.73 -15.08 -0.98
N LEU A 137 -26.38 -15.23 -2.27
CA LEU A 137 -27.28 -15.80 -3.28
C LEU A 137 -27.66 -17.25 -2.97
N LYS A 138 -26.71 -18.09 -2.57
CA LYS A 138 -26.99 -19.48 -2.20
C LYS A 138 -27.86 -19.61 -0.95
N ILE A 139 -27.68 -18.71 0.01
CA ILE A 139 -28.56 -18.63 1.19
C ILE A 139 -29.99 -18.22 0.79
N ALA A 140 -30.15 -17.25 -0.11
CA ALA A 140 -31.46 -16.87 -0.64
C ALA A 140 -32.10 -17.99 -1.48
N GLU A 141 -31.33 -18.75 -2.24
CA GLU A 141 -31.82 -19.94 -2.95
C GLU A 141 -32.34 -21.00 -1.97
N ALA A 142 -31.61 -21.23 -0.86
CA ALA A 142 -32.04 -22.15 0.18
C ALA A 142 -33.36 -21.73 0.84
N ASN A 143 -33.64 -20.42 0.99
CA ASN A 143 -34.90 -19.89 1.52
C ASN A 143 -36.14 -20.48 0.81
N VAL A 144 -36.07 -20.70 -0.50
CA VAL A 144 -37.17 -21.28 -1.28
C VAL A 144 -37.53 -22.67 -0.78
N PHE A 145 -36.51 -23.51 -0.52
CA PHE A 145 -36.71 -24.85 0.02
C PHE A 145 -37.17 -24.82 1.48
N TYR A 146 -36.66 -23.89 2.29
CA TYR A 146 -37.11 -23.71 3.67
C TYR A 146 -38.58 -23.31 3.74
N LYS A 147 -39.03 -22.35 2.91
CA LYS A 147 -40.44 -21.96 2.82
C LYS A 147 -41.32 -23.15 2.44
N LYS A 148 -40.90 -23.94 1.44
CA LYS A 148 -41.63 -25.15 1.04
C LYS A 148 -41.71 -26.18 2.16
N ALA A 149 -40.61 -26.43 2.87
CA ALA A 149 -40.58 -27.36 3.99
C ALA A 149 -41.47 -26.88 5.16
N GLN A 150 -41.48 -25.58 5.46
CA GLN A 150 -42.36 -24.99 6.47
C GLN A 150 -43.84 -25.08 6.05
N GLN A 151 -44.16 -24.86 4.77
CA GLN A 151 -45.52 -25.01 4.27
C GLN A 151 -46.01 -26.46 4.43
N VAL A 152 -45.22 -27.45 4.01
CA VAL A 152 -45.58 -28.88 4.18
C VAL A 152 -45.76 -29.22 5.66
N LYS A 153 -44.91 -28.68 6.55
CA LYS A 153 -45.07 -28.84 8.00
C LYS A 153 -46.36 -28.21 8.53
N GLN A 154 -46.76 -27.04 8.02
CA GLN A 154 -48.02 -26.38 8.39
C GLN A 154 -49.23 -27.20 7.93
N GLU A 155 -49.19 -27.72 6.70
CA GLU A 155 -50.24 -28.60 6.15
C GLU A 155 -50.38 -29.89 6.99
N LEU A 156 -49.26 -30.54 7.32
CA LEU A 156 -49.25 -31.72 8.19
C LEU A 156 -49.83 -31.40 9.58
N ASN A 157 -49.39 -30.30 10.20
CA ASN A 157 -49.92 -29.85 11.49
C ASN A 157 -51.44 -29.63 11.45
N ALA A 158 -51.97 -29.10 10.35
CA ALA A 158 -53.40 -28.89 10.18
C ALA A 158 -54.15 -30.23 10.12
N VAL A 159 -53.64 -31.20 9.35
CA VAL A 159 -54.23 -32.55 9.25
C VAL A 159 -54.17 -33.29 10.58
N GLU A 160 -53.02 -33.29 11.26
CA GLU A 160 -52.85 -33.91 12.57
C GLU A 160 -53.80 -33.29 13.61
N HIS A 161 -53.98 -31.97 13.55
CA HIS A 161 -54.93 -31.27 14.41
C HIS A 161 -56.38 -31.70 14.12
N SER A 162 -56.77 -31.79 12.85
CA SER A 162 -58.10 -32.27 12.44
C SER A 162 -58.36 -33.73 12.83
N ALA A 163 -57.30 -34.56 12.89
CA ALA A 163 -57.37 -35.94 13.36
C ALA A 163 -57.47 -36.08 14.89
N GLY A 164 -57.48 -34.96 15.64
CA GLY A 164 -57.60 -34.96 17.10
C GLY A 164 -56.30 -35.26 17.85
N LEU A 165 -55.15 -35.27 17.17
CA LEU A 165 -53.86 -35.51 17.83
C LEU A 165 -53.46 -34.32 18.70
N SER A 166 -53.04 -34.63 19.93
CA SER A 166 -52.52 -33.63 20.86
C SER A 166 -51.19 -33.08 20.36
N TYR A 167 -50.81 -31.87 20.80
CA TYR A 167 -49.54 -31.24 20.39
C TYR A 167 -48.30 -32.11 20.66
N GLN A 168 -48.37 -33.01 21.64
CA GLN A 168 -47.28 -33.92 22.01
C GLN A 168 -47.14 -35.12 21.07
N GLU A 169 -48.23 -35.50 20.39
CA GLU A 169 -48.30 -36.64 19.45
C GLU A 169 -48.03 -36.22 17.99
N ARG A 170 -47.94 -34.92 17.72
CA ARG A 170 -47.66 -34.37 16.38
C ARG A 170 -46.23 -34.69 15.93
N THR A 171 -46.10 -35.22 14.71
CA THR A 171 -44.81 -35.50 14.05
C THR A 171 -44.03 -34.24 13.66
N SER A 172 -44.64 -33.05 13.77
CA SER A 172 -44.05 -31.76 13.41
C SER A 172 -42.81 -31.33 14.21
N LYS A 173 -42.39 -32.12 15.20
CA LYS A 173 -41.12 -31.96 15.93
C LYS A 173 -39.88 -32.42 15.15
N SER A 174 -40.01 -33.14 14.03
CA SER A 174 -38.85 -33.65 13.28
C SER A 174 -39.02 -33.48 11.78
N GLY A 175 -38.06 -32.80 11.15
CA GLY A 175 -37.88 -32.86 9.69
C GLY A 175 -37.60 -31.53 8.99
N VAL A 176 -38.03 -30.39 9.56
CA VAL A 176 -37.68 -29.07 9.00
C VAL A 176 -36.46 -28.54 9.72
N PRO A 177 -35.35 -28.23 9.03
CA PRO A 177 -34.18 -27.66 9.68
C PRO A 177 -34.53 -26.34 10.36
N ASP A 178 -34.01 -26.12 11.57
CA ASP A 178 -34.26 -24.90 12.38
C ASP A 178 -33.70 -23.62 11.72
N GLY A 179 -32.90 -23.77 10.67
CA GLY A 179 -32.33 -22.73 9.84
C GLY A 179 -30.83 -22.90 9.57
N PRO A 180 -30.19 -21.95 8.87
CA PRO A 180 -28.77 -21.98 8.63
C PRO A 180 -28.06 -21.84 9.97
N LYS A 181 -27.02 -22.63 10.14
CA LYS A 181 -26.14 -22.55 11.31
C LYS A 181 -25.22 -21.34 11.17
N LEU A 182 -25.77 -20.12 11.13
CA LEU A 182 -25.04 -18.84 11.00
C LEU A 182 -24.23 -18.48 12.26
N LYS A 183 -24.40 -19.26 13.34
CA LYS A 183 -23.95 -18.99 14.72
C LYS A 183 -22.43 -18.92 14.97
N GLN A 184 -21.57 -18.74 13.97
CA GLN A 184 -20.11 -18.81 14.16
C GLN A 184 -19.29 -17.58 13.75
N ILE A 185 -19.91 -16.39 13.63
CA ILE A 185 -19.16 -15.12 13.60
C ILE A 185 -19.67 -14.17 14.69
N ILE A 186 -19.85 -14.67 15.91
CA ILE A 186 -20.03 -13.81 17.09
C ILE A 186 -18.71 -13.90 17.86
N GLY A 187 -17.82 -12.94 17.63
CA GLY A 187 -16.53 -12.91 18.34
C GLY A 187 -15.51 -11.88 17.87
N SER A 188 -15.61 -11.35 16.65
CA SER A 188 -14.76 -10.22 16.26
C SER A 188 -15.38 -8.93 16.75
N SER A 189 -14.74 -8.29 17.72
CA SER A 189 -14.94 -6.92 18.20
C SER A 189 -14.70 -5.85 17.11
N TYR A 190 -15.09 -6.13 15.86
CA TYR A 190 -15.10 -5.15 14.80
C TYR A 190 -16.34 -4.26 14.97
N PRO A 191 -16.19 -2.94 15.00
CA PRO A 191 -17.33 -2.05 15.13
C PRO A 191 -18.26 -2.28 13.92
N VAL A 192 -19.47 -2.75 14.22
CA VAL A 192 -20.62 -2.96 13.30
C VAL A 192 -20.89 -1.72 12.42
N LEU A 193 -20.37 -0.56 12.81
CA LEU A 193 -20.50 0.73 12.13
C LEU A 193 -19.66 0.91 10.86
N ALA A 194 -18.72 0.01 10.56
CA ALA A 194 -17.81 0.15 9.41
C ALA A 194 -17.93 -0.96 8.34
N VAL A 195 -18.87 -1.90 8.47
CA VAL A 195 -19.07 -2.96 7.47
C VAL A 195 -20.04 -2.46 6.40
N GLY A 196 -19.50 -1.95 5.30
CA GLY A 196 -20.23 -1.50 4.13
C GLY A 196 -20.45 -2.59 3.07
N ASP A 197 -21.06 -2.16 1.97
CA ASP A 197 -21.17 -2.90 0.71
C ASP A 197 -19.81 -3.15 0.03
N GLU A 198 -18.80 -2.32 0.32
CA GLU A 198 -17.41 -2.49 -0.13
C GLU A 198 -16.63 -3.56 0.67
N CYS A 199 -17.14 -4.00 1.83
CA CYS A 199 -16.44 -4.98 2.65
C CYS A 199 -16.53 -6.41 2.09
N ILE A 200 -15.55 -7.24 2.42
CA ILE A 200 -15.53 -8.67 2.01
C ILE A 200 -16.42 -9.52 2.92
N VAL A 201 -16.52 -9.17 4.20
CA VAL A 201 -17.29 -9.94 5.18
C VAL A 201 -18.77 -9.55 5.07
N PRO A 202 -19.68 -10.50 4.89
CA PRO A 202 -21.12 -10.21 4.92
C PRO A 202 -21.56 -9.74 6.29
N ARG A 203 -22.51 -8.80 6.30
CA ARG A 203 -23.18 -8.41 7.54
C ARG A 203 -24.16 -9.51 7.96
N GLU A 204 -24.37 -9.63 9.26
CA GLU A 204 -25.32 -10.59 9.83
C GLU A 204 -26.76 -10.33 9.32
N ASP A 205 -27.18 -9.06 9.29
CA ASP A 205 -28.51 -8.66 8.81
C ASP A 205 -28.75 -8.98 7.32
N GLU A 206 -27.71 -8.87 6.49
CA GLU A 206 -27.74 -9.28 5.08
C GLU A 206 -28.01 -10.78 4.94
N LEU A 207 -27.25 -11.61 5.69
CA LEU A 207 -27.42 -13.06 5.65
C LEU A 207 -28.76 -13.48 6.24
N GLU A 208 -29.20 -12.84 7.32
CA GLU A 208 -30.48 -13.09 7.96
C GLU A 208 -31.64 -12.70 7.03
N ASN A 209 -31.58 -11.56 6.35
CA ASN A 209 -32.61 -11.13 5.41
C ASN A 209 -32.68 -12.06 4.18
N ALA A 210 -31.53 -12.42 3.61
CA ALA A 210 -31.47 -13.41 2.53
C ALA A 210 -32.07 -14.74 2.97
N TYR A 211 -31.79 -15.16 4.20
CA TYR A 211 -32.29 -16.40 4.75
C TYR A 211 -33.79 -16.37 5.07
N LEU A 212 -34.30 -15.34 5.74
CA LEU A 212 -35.69 -15.30 6.21
C LEU A 212 -36.64 -14.91 5.09
N THR A 213 -36.30 -13.88 4.32
CA THR A 213 -37.21 -13.29 3.33
C THR A 213 -36.86 -13.68 1.90
N GLY A 214 -35.61 -14.12 1.65
CA GLY A 214 -35.05 -14.20 0.30
C GLY A 214 -34.54 -12.84 -0.20
N GLY A 215 -34.51 -11.83 0.68
CA GLY A 215 -34.15 -10.46 0.34
C GLY A 215 -32.65 -10.29 0.17
N LEU A 216 -32.24 -9.70 -0.96
CA LEU A 216 -30.84 -9.45 -1.29
C LEU A 216 -30.53 -7.94 -1.26
N PRO A 217 -29.33 -7.52 -0.86
CA PRO A 217 -28.84 -6.16 -1.10
C PRO A 217 -28.88 -5.78 -2.59
N LEU A 218 -29.02 -4.50 -2.91
CA LEU A 218 -29.19 -4.05 -4.29
C LEU A 218 -27.96 -4.36 -5.16
N TRP A 219 -26.76 -4.24 -4.60
CA TRP A 219 -25.53 -4.58 -5.31
C TRP A 219 -25.44 -6.08 -5.63
N ILE A 220 -25.93 -6.96 -4.74
CA ILE A 220 -25.99 -8.41 -4.99
C ILE A 220 -27.07 -8.74 -6.02
N GLN A 221 -28.22 -8.06 -5.98
CA GLN A 221 -29.23 -8.18 -7.04
C GLN A 221 -28.67 -7.75 -8.39
N HIS A 222 -27.89 -6.67 -8.43
CA HIS A 222 -27.22 -6.23 -9.65
C HIS A 222 -26.24 -7.28 -10.14
N TYR A 223 -25.33 -7.75 -9.29
CA TYR A 223 -24.37 -8.81 -9.62
C TYR A 223 -25.06 -10.08 -10.12
N ALA A 224 -26.16 -10.52 -9.50
CA ALA A 224 -26.90 -11.70 -9.95
C ALA A 224 -27.47 -11.55 -11.38
N ASN A 225 -27.77 -10.33 -11.80
CA ASN A 225 -28.32 -10.04 -13.12
C ASN A 225 -27.23 -9.78 -14.18
N THR A 226 -26.10 -9.17 -13.80
CA THR A 226 -25.10 -8.67 -14.76
C THR A 226 -23.74 -9.36 -14.65
N GLY A 227 -23.43 -10.02 -13.54
CA GLY A 227 -22.10 -10.50 -13.18
C GLY A 227 -21.14 -9.38 -12.75
N GLU A 228 -21.60 -8.12 -12.66
CA GLU A 228 -20.75 -6.98 -12.34
C GLU A 228 -20.79 -6.65 -10.84
N LEU A 229 -19.61 -6.49 -10.22
CA LEU A 229 -19.47 -6.07 -8.83
C LEU A 229 -19.50 -4.54 -8.74
N VAL A 230 -20.49 -4.02 -8.02
CA VAL A 230 -20.70 -2.58 -7.83
C VAL A 230 -21.04 -2.29 -6.37
N THR A 231 -20.97 -1.04 -5.94
CA THR A 231 -21.54 -0.59 -4.66
C THR A 231 -23.07 -0.48 -4.73
N ASP A 232 -23.75 -0.47 -3.59
CA ASP A 232 -25.19 -0.21 -3.48
C ASP A 232 -25.56 1.16 -4.04
N LYS A 233 -24.67 2.16 -3.86
CA LYS A 233 -24.83 3.50 -4.42
C LYS A 233 -24.79 3.48 -5.94
N GLU A 234 -23.83 2.76 -6.52
CA GLU A 234 -23.71 2.58 -7.97
C GLU A 234 -24.87 1.78 -8.54
N ALA A 235 -25.25 0.68 -7.90
CA ALA A 235 -26.41 -0.13 -8.27
C ALA A 235 -27.69 0.71 -8.33
N ARG A 236 -27.95 1.55 -7.32
CA ARG A 236 -29.08 2.49 -7.31
C ARG A 236 -29.02 3.48 -8.48
N SER A 237 -27.86 4.06 -8.74
CA SER A 237 -27.66 5.01 -9.85
C SER A 237 -27.90 4.34 -11.22
N LEU A 238 -27.45 3.10 -11.40
CA LEU A 238 -27.67 2.32 -12.62
C LEU A 238 -29.16 1.99 -12.81
N LEU A 239 -29.85 1.57 -11.75
CA LEU A 239 -31.30 1.33 -11.78
C LEU A 239 -32.11 2.60 -12.10
N GLU A 240 -31.72 3.74 -11.53
CA GLU A 240 -32.32 5.03 -11.88
C GLU A 240 -32.10 5.43 -13.34
N LYS A 241 -30.92 5.16 -13.89
CA LYS A 241 -30.64 5.42 -15.30
C LYS A 241 -31.52 4.57 -16.19
N ILE A 242 -31.60 3.26 -15.92
CA ILE A 242 -32.43 2.30 -16.67
C ILE A 242 -33.89 2.74 -16.68
N SER A 243 -34.47 3.04 -15.51
CA SER A 243 -35.87 3.49 -15.40
C SER A 243 -36.15 4.81 -16.13
N LYS A 244 -35.20 5.76 -16.12
CA LYS A 244 -35.32 7.03 -16.88
C LYS A 244 -35.27 6.79 -18.40
N THR A 245 -34.44 5.86 -18.88
CA THR A 245 -34.41 5.49 -20.32
C THR A 245 -35.66 4.75 -20.76
N GLU A 246 -36.16 3.81 -19.96
CA GLU A 246 -37.40 3.08 -20.26
C GLU A 246 -38.62 4.01 -20.30
N ASN A 247 -38.69 4.97 -19.37
CA ASN A 247 -39.76 5.98 -19.37
C ASN A 247 -39.65 6.94 -20.57
N LYS A 248 -38.43 7.31 -21.00
CA LYS A 248 -38.23 8.09 -22.23
C LYS A 248 -38.60 7.30 -23.49
N GLN A 249 -38.32 5.99 -23.55
CA GLN A 249 -38.71 5.14 -24.68
C GLN A 249 -40.22 4.89 -24.73
N LYS A 250 -40.86 4.64 -23.58
CA LYS A 250 -42.33 4.54 -23.48
C LYS A 250 -43.00 5.87 -23.85
N GLY A 251 -42.47 7.01 -23.39
CA GLY A 251 -42.96 8.34 -23.77
C GLY A 251 -42.83 8.63 -25.27
N LYS A 252 -41.71 8.28 -25.90
CA LYS A 252 -41.53 8.39 -27.36
C LYS A 252 -42.45 7.44 -28.14
N SER A 253 -42.66 6.22 -27.65
CA SER A 253 -43.59 5.25 -28.27
C SER A 253 -45.05 5.67 -28.15
N ILE A 254 -45.42 6.42 -27.11
CA ILE A 254 -46.78 6.96 -26.95
C ILE A 254 -46.95 8.18 -27.84
N LEU A 255 -45.96 9.09 -27.89
CA LEU A 255 -46.00 10.27 -28.76
C LEU A 255 -45.97 9.90 -30.25
N SER A 256 -45.23 8.88 -30.66
CA SER A 256 -45.24 8.39 -32.05
C SER A 256 -46.54 7.69 -32.45
N ARG A 257 -47.30 7.15 -31.47
CA ARG A 257 -48.66 6.62 -31.68
C ARG A 257 -49.73 7.71 -31.68
N LEU A 258 -49.55 8.78 -30.92
CA LEU A 258 -50.48 9.91 -30.85
C LEU A 258 -50.30 10.91 -31.99
N PHE A 259 -49.09 11.00 -32.56
CA PHE A 259 -48.78 11.83 -33.71
C PHE A 259 -48.03 11.02 -34.78
N PRO A 260 -48.67 10.04 -35.43
CA PRO A 260 -48.09 9.44 -36.63
C PRO A 260 -47.97 10.55 -37.68
N ASN A 261 -46.75 10.73 -38.21
CA ASN A 261 -46.37 11.78 -39.16
C ASN A 261 -47.52 12.15 -40.11
N LYS A 262 -48.03 13.38 -40.00
CA LYS A 262 -48.76 14.03 -41.09
C LYS A 262 -47.71 14.46 -42.12
N THR A 263 -47.43 13.58 -43.08
CA THR A 263 -47.03 13.99 -44.43
C THR A 263 -48.24 14.54 -45.16
#